data_AF-A0AA95MEN1-F1
#
_entry.id   AF-A0AA95MEN1-F1
#
_cell.length_a   1.000
_cell.length_b   1.000
_cell.length_c   1.000
_cell.angle_alpha   90.00
_cell.angle_beta   90.00
_cell.angle_gamma   90.00
#
_symmetry.space_group_name_H-M   'P 1'
#
loop_
_entity.id
_entity.type
_entity.pdbx_description
1 polymer ?
#
loop_
_entity_poly.entity_id
_entity_poly.type
_entity_poly.pdbx_seq_one_letter_code
_entity_poly.pdbx_strand_id
1 'polypeptide(L)'
;MQLEKLFQMQKALDTHIEEKHELLDEELFERKVLALLVEIGELANETRCFKFWSVKPSSAKNVILEEFVDGVHFILSLGIECGFDPQQIELNVHESTLNETDQFLRIYELTSSFQKSKNLLSYIELFKAYLQLAELLGFSQLEIEQAYFHKNEVNYQRQQNNY
;
A
#
# COMPACT_ATOMS: atom_id res chain seq x y z
N MET A 1 11.12 -9.16 -1.54
CA MET A 1 10.95 -7.97 -0.68
C MET A 1 11.35 -8.32 0.75
N GLN A 2 11.98 -7.41 1.51
CA GLN A 2 12.32 -7.64 2.93
C GLN A 2 11.09 -7.54 3.85
N LEU A 3 10.13 -8.45 3.69
CA LEU A 3 8.78 -8.33 4.26
C LEU A 3 8.76 -8.22 5.80
N GLU A 4 9.53 -9.06 6.50
CA GLU A 4 9.63 -9.01 7.97
C GLU A 4 10.07 -7.63 8.46
N LYS A 5 11.07 -7.04 7.80
CA LYS A 5 11.58 -5.70 8.13
C LYS A 5 10.53 -4.63 7.89
N LEU A 6 9.81 -4.70 6.77
CA LEU A 6 8.74 -3.76 6.44
C LEU A 6 7.60 -3.82 7.47
N PHE A 7 7.16 -5.03 7.84
CA PHE A 7 6.16 -5.24 8.90
C PHE A 7 6.63 -4.66 10.24
N GLN A 8 7.88 -4.90 10.62
CA GLN A 8 8.44 -4.36 11.86
C GLN A 8 8.43 -2.82 11.87
N MET A 9 8.85 -2.19 10.77
CA MET A 9 8.89 -0.73 10.63
C MET A 9 7.47 -0.14 10.61
N GLN A 10 6.54 -0.76 9.90
CA GLN A 10 5.14 -0.31 9.88
C GLN A 10 4.52 -0.43 11.27
N LYS A 11 4.73 -1.55 11.96
CA LYS A 11 4.18 -1.77 13.30
C LYS A 11 4.68 -0.70 14.28
N ALA A 12 5.96 -0.36 14.23
CA ALA A 12 6.52 0.70 15.07
C ALA A 12 5.91 2.08 14.77
N LEU A 13 5.67 2.38 13.49
CA LEU A 13 5.01 3.62 13.08
C LEU A 13 3.54 3.66 13.54
N ASP A 14 2.79 2.57 13.30
CA ASP A 14 1.38 2.44 13.68
C ASP A 14 1.20 2.59 15.20
N THR A 15 1.98 1.84 16.00
CA THR A 15 1.93 1.96 17.46
C THR A 15 2.24 3.38 17.93
N HIS A 16 3.23 4.06 17.33
CA HIS A 16 3.55 5.43 17.70
C HIS A 16 2.39 6.41 17.41
N ILE A 17 1.72 6.26 16.27
CA ILE A 17 0.56 7.08 15.90
C ILE A 17 -0.61 6.78 16.86
N GLU A 18 -0.90 5.51 17.10
CA GLU A 18 -2.01 5.07 17.94
C GLU A 18 -1.83 5.54 19.40
N GLU A 19 -0.62 5.48 19.96
CA GLU A 19 -0.30 6.02 21.29
C GLU A 19 -0.45 7.53 21.34
N LYS A 20 0.13 8.25 20.36
CA LYS A 20 0.11 9.71 20.32
C LYS A 20 -1.30 10.29 20.19
N HIS A 21 -2.17 9.61 19.45
CA HIS A 21 -3.54 10.05 19.20
C HIS A 21 -4.59 9.37 20.11
N GLU A 22 -4.15 8.64 21.14
CA GLU A 22 -5.04 7.95 22.11
C GLU A 22 -6.02 6.96 21.45
N LEU A 23 -5.57 6.26 20.41
CA LEU A 23 -6.39 5.35 19.58
C LEU A 23 -6.27 3.87 19.95
N LEU A 24 -5.53 3.52 21.02
CA LEU A 24 -5.23 2.13 21.39
C LEU A 24 -6.48 1.24 21.63
N ASP A 25 -7.60 1.86 21.99
CA ASP A 25 -8.87 1.18 22.24
C ASP A 25 -9.87 1.28 21.04
N GLU A 26 -9.45 1.85 19.90
CA GLU A 26 -10.29 2.00 18.71
C GLU A 26 -10.07 0.88 17.68
N GLU A 27 -11.15 0.38 17.07
CA GLU A 27 -11.03 -0.48 15.89
C GLU A 27 -10.70 0.36 14.65
N LEU A 28 -9.45 0.27 14.17
CA LEU A 28 -8.97 1.09 13.06
C LEU A 28 -9.06 0.41 11.70
N PHE A 29 -9.43 -0.87 11.63
CA PHE A 29 -9.45 -1.65 10.39
C PHE A 29 -10.23 -0.96 9.25
N GLU A 30 -11.47 -0.54 9.48
CA GLU A 30 -12.28 0.09 8.42
C GLU A 30 -11.70 1.45 7.98
N ARG A 31 -11.07 2.19 8.90
CA ARG A 31 -10.38 3.45 8.57
C ARG A 31 -9.13 3.20 7.72
N LYS A 32 -8.35 2.17 8.05
CA LYS A 32 -7.17 1.73 7.30
C LYS A 32 -7.55 1.22 5.90
N VAL A 33 -8.69 0.52 5.76
CA VAL A 33 -9.24 0.13 4.45
C VAL A 33 -9.62 1.35 3.61
N LEU A 34 -10.33 2.32 4.20
CA LEU A 34 -10.69 3.54 3.48
C LEU A 34 -9.43 4.33 3.06
N ALA A 35 -8.44 4.45 3.94
CA ALA A 35 -7.18 5.10 3.62
C ALA A 35 -6.49 4.41 2.43
N LEU A 36 -6.38 3.07 2.42
CA LEU A 36 -5.85 2.33 1.28
C LEU A 36 -6.60 2.64 -0.02
N LEU A 37 -7.95 2.68 0.01
CA LEU A 37 -8.75 3.00 -1.18
C LEU A 37 -8.49 4.42 -1.70
N VAL A 38 -8.25 5.38 -0.81
CA VAL A 38 -7.87 6.75 -1.15
C VAL A 38 -6.49 6.75 -1.81
N GLU A 39 -5.47 6.14 -1.19
CA GLU A 39 -4.12 6.08 -1.76
C GLU A 39 -4.07 5.38 -3.13
N ILE A 40 -4.86 4.30 -3.33
CA ILE A 40 -4.99 3.66 -4.65
C ILE A 40 -5.54 4.66 -5.68
N GLY A 41 -6.48 5.51 -5.27
CA GLY A 41 -7.07 6.54 -6.12
C GLY A 41 -6.11 7.69 -6.43
N GLU A 42 -5.32 8.11 -5.45
CA GLU A 42 -4.25 9.11 -5.62
C GLU A 42 -3.18 8.60 -6.58
N LEU A 43 -2.71 7.36 -6.39
CA LEU A 43 -1.81 6.69 -7.33
C LEU A 43 -2.40 6.64 -8.75
N ALA A 44 -3.65 6.19 -8.92
CA ALA A 44 -4.30 6.16 -10.24
C ALA A 44 -4.41 7.56 -10.88
N ASN A 45 -4.58 8.59 -10.06
CA ASN A 45 -4.65 9.97 -10.51
C ASN A 45 -3.32 10.47 -11.09
N GLU A 46 -2.20 10.05 -10.50
CA GLU A 46 -0.84 10.38 -10.92
C GLU A 46 -0.37 9.58 -12.15
N THR A 47 -0.80 8.31 -12.29
CA THR A 47 -0.57 7.54 -13.54
C THR A 47 -1.41 8.08 -14.70
N ARG A 48 -2.61 8.61 -14.39
CA ARG A 48 -3.58 9.12 -15.36
C ARG A 48 -4.07 8.06 -16.37
N CYS A 49 -3.84 6.78 -16.11
CA CYS A 49 -4.15 5.68 -17.03
C CYS A 49 -5.63 5.60 -17.44
N PHE A 50 -6.52 6.11 -16.59
CA PHE A 50 -7.97 6.16 -16.84
C PHE A 50 -8.45 7.41 -17.59
N LYS A 51 -7.60 8.45 -17.74
CA LYS A 51 -7.99 9.76 -18.29
C LYS A 51 -7.94 9.77 -19.83
N PHE A 52 -8.69 8.87 -20.47
CA PHE A 52 -8.70 8.67 -21.93
C PHE A 52 -9.13 9.92 -22.73
N TRP A 53 -9.76 10.90 -22.11
CA TRP A 53 -10.16 12.17 -22.71
C TRP A 53 -9.06 13.26 -22.66
N SER A 54 -7.87 12.94 -22.15
CA SER A 54 -6.79 13.91 -21.96
C SER A 54 -5.45 13.40 -22.49
N VAL A 55 -4.72 14.28 -23.16
CA VAL A 55 -3.35 13.99 -23.67
C VAL A 55 -2.25 14.41 -22.69
N LYS A 56 -2.59 14.94 -21.51
CA LYS A 56 -1.58 15.34 -20.51
C LYS A 56 -0.88 14.08 -20.00
N PRO A 57 0.48 14.06 -19.97
CA PRO A 57 1.24 12.91 -19.53
C PRO A 57 1.03 12.64 -18.04
N SER A 58 1.35 11.41 -17.63
CA SER A 58 1.49 11.01 -16.23
C SER A 58 2.49 11.90 -15.48
N SER A 59 2.41 11.86 -14.16
CA SER A 59 3.39 12.52 -13.31
C SER A 59 4.77 11.85 -13.40
N ALA A 60 5.79 12.52 -12.87
CA ALA A 60 7.14 11.99 -12.87
C ALA A 60 7.20 10.66 -12.09
N LYS A 61 8.08 9.74 -12.51
CA LYS A 61 8.21 8.38 -11.93
C LYS A 61 8.33 8.40 -10.40
N ASN A 62 9.08 9.35 -9.85
CA ASN A 62 9.29 9.48 -8.40
C ASN A 62 8.02 9.90 -7.65
N VAL A 63 7.14 10.70 -8.27
CA VAL A 63 5.85 11.08 -7.67
C VAL A 63 4.94 9.85 -7.63
N ILE A 64 4.84 9.12 -8.73
CA ILE A 64 4.05 7.87 -8.79
C ILE A 64 4.59 6.83 -7.80
N LEU A 65 5.91 6.72 -7.67
CA LEU A 65 6.53 5.81 -6.70
C LEU A 65 6.21 6.20 -5.25
N GLU A 66 6.13 7.50 -4.95
CA GLU A 66 5.73 7.99 -3.63
C GLU A 66 4.30 7.57 -3.28
N GLU A 67 3.34 7.84 -4.17
CA GLU A 67 1.94 7.40 -4.01
C GLU A 67 1.82 5.86 -3.92
N PHE A 68 2.65 5.14 -4.67
CA PHE A 68 2.67 3.68 -4.62
C PHE A 68 3.10 3.18 -3.24
N VAL A 69 4.13 3.78 -2.62
CA VAL A 69 4.57 3.33 -1.29
C VAL A 69 3.60 3.73 -0.19
N ASP A 70 2.80 4.78 -0.37
CA ASP A 70 1.71 5.12 0.55
C ASP A 70 0.64 4.02 0.59
N GLY A 71 0.30 3.41 -0.55
CA GLY A 71 -0.53 2.19 -0.56
C GLY A 71 0.15 0.98 0.09
N VAL A 72 1.47 0.80 -0.07
CA VAL A 72 2.21 -0.27 0.63
C VAL A 72 2.13 -0.10 2.15
N HIS A 73 2.25 1.12 2.67
CA HIS A 73 2.09 1.43 4.10
C HIS A 73 0.76 0.90 4.65
N PHE A 74 -0.35 1.19 3.98
CA PHE A 74 -1.66 0.74 4.45
C PHE A 74 -1.91 -0.75 4.25
N ILE A 75 -1.39 -1.37 3.19
CA ILE A 75 -1.46 -2.84 3.04
C ILE A 75 -0.74 -3.50 4.22
N LEU A 76 0.49 -3.08 4.55
CA LEU A 76 1.22 -3.62 5.69
C LEU A 76 0.48 -3.40 7.02
N SER A 77 -0.06 -2.19 7.22
CA SER A 77 -0.82 -1.84 8.42
C SER A 77 -2.06 -2.73 8.59
N LEU A 78 -2.79 -3.03 7.51
CA LEU A 78 -3.91 -3.95 7.53
C LEU A 78 -3.50 -5.40 7.85
N GLY A 79 -2.35 -5.85 7.34
CA GLY A 79 -1.80 -7.15 7.69
C GLY A 79 -1.46 -7.27 9.17
N ILE A 80 -0.92 -6.20 9.75
CA ILE A 80 -0.62 -6.09 11.19
C ILE A 80 -1.92 -6.08 12.02
N GLU A 81 -2.91 -5.31 11.59
CA GLU A 81 -4.24 -5.22 12.23
C GLU A 81 -4.93 -6.58 12.29
N CYS A 82 -4.82 -7.39 11.24
CA CYS A 82 -5.34 -8.75 11.21
C CYS A 82 -4.47 -9.78 11.96
N GLY A 83 -3.33 -9.38 12.52
CA GLY A 83 -2.42 -10.26 13.25
C GLY A 83 -1.71 -11.28 12.37
N PHE A 84 -1.52 -10.99 11.08
CA PHE A 84 -0.84 -11.92 10.17
C PHE A 84 0.66 -11.97 10.44
N ASP A 85 1.19 -13.19 10.41
CA ASP A 85 2.63 -13.42 10.52
C ASP A 85 3.28 -13.20 9.14
N PRO A 86 4.26 -12.28 8.99
CA PRO A 86 4.98 -12.08 7.74
C PRO A 86 5.65 -13.35 7.20
N GLN A 87 5.95 -14.35 8.04
CA GLN A 87 6.53 -15.63 7.61
C GLN A 87 5.53 -16.50 6.83
N GLN A 88 4.23 -16.26 6.98
CA GLN A 88 3.17 -16.98 6.27
C GLN A 88 2.78 -16.30 4.95
N ILE A 89 3.36 -15.13 4.65
CA ILE A 89 3.00 -14.32 3.49
C ILE A 89 3.97 -14.61 2.34
N GLU A 90 3.52 -15.44 1.40
CA GLU A 90 4.29 -15.78 0.19
C GLU A 90 3.87 -14.94 -1.01
N LEU A 91 4.68 -13.92 -1.34
CA LEU A 91 4.48 -13.01 -2.47
C LEU A 91 5.20 -13.49 -3.72
N ASN A 92 4.86 -14.69 -4.19
CA ASN A 92 5.26 -15.15 -5.52
C ASN A 92 4.44 -14.39 -6.56
N VAL A 93 5.01 -13.31 -7.07
CA VAL A 93 4.39 -12.43 -8.07
C VAL A 93 4.80 -12.90 -9.45
N HIS A 94 3.83 -12.99 -10.35
CA HIS A 94 4.02 -13.21 -11.77
C HIS A 94 3.61 -11.95 -12.51
N GLU A 95 4.24 -11.71 -13.67
CA GLU A 95 3.89 -10.60 -14.55
C GLU A 95 2.37 -10.54 -14.78
N SER A 96 1.81 -9.34 -14.62
CA SER A 96 0.41 -9.12 -14.95
C SER A 96 0.19 -9.19 -16.47
N THR A 97 -0.92 -9.80 -16.86
CA THR A 97 -1.40 -9.78 -18.25
C THR A 97 -2.38 -8.63 -18.52
N LEU A 98 -2.69 -7.83 -17.49
CA LEU A 98 -3.62 -6.71 -17.56
C LEU A 98 -2.91 -5.41 -17.95
N ASN A 99 -3.67 -4.45 -18.47
CA ASN A 99 -3.21 -3.06 -18.55
C ASN A 99 -3.36 -2.37 -17.18
N GLU A 100 -2.77 -1.19 -17.02
CA GLU A 100 -2.81 -0.42 -15.77
C GLU A 100 -4.24 -0.20 -15.25
N THR A 101 -5.17 0.22 -16.10
CA THR A 101 -6.57 0.50 -15.70
C THR A 101 -7.26 -0.75 -15.17
N ASP A 102 -7.13 -1.88 -15.85
CA ASP A 102 -7.72 -3.15 -15.42
C ASP A 102 -7.05 -3.66 -14.13
N GLN A 103 -5.74 -3.41 -13.97
CA GLN A 103 -5.02 -3.75 -12.74
C GLN A 103 -5.52 -2.93 -11.54
N PHE A 104 -5.76 -1.62 -11.70
CA PHE A 104 -6.36 -0.80 -10.64
C PHE A 104 -7.75 -1.30 -10.24
N LEU A 105 -8.61 -1.62 -11.21
CA LEU A 105 -9.94 -2.16 -10.94
C LEU A 105 -9.86 -3.50 -10.18
N ARG A 106 -8.91 -4.36 -10.56
CA ARG A 106 -8.66 -5.63 -9.85
C ARG A 106 -8.21 -5.41 -8.41
N ILE A 107 -7.33 -4.43 -8.16
CA ILE A 107 -6.90 -4.06 -6.81
C ILE A 107 -8.08 -3.55 -5.98
N TYR A 108 -8.97 -2.73 -6.54
CA TYR A 108 -10.18 -2.28 -5.86
C TYR A 108 -11.10 -3.45 -5.47
N GLU A 109 -11.32 -4.39 -6.38
CA GLU A 109 -12.11 -5.59 -6.12
C GLU A 109 -11.51 -6.43 -4.98
N LEU A 110 -10.20 -6.67 -5.05
CA LEU A 110 -9.47 -7.44 -4.03
C LEU A 110 -9.43 -6.74 -2.67
N THR A 111 -9.33 -5.41 -2.65
CA THR A 111 -9.41 -4.62 -1.42
C THR A 111 -10.78 -4.79 -0.76
N SER A 112 -11.87 -4.72 -1.53
CA SER A 112 -13.22 -4.97 -1.00
C SER A 112 -13.44 -6.42 -0.57
N SER A 113 -12.86 -7.38 -1.30
CA SER A 113 -12.94 -8.80 -0.92
C SER A 113 -12.23 -9.04 0.42
N PHE A 114 -11.00 -8.53 0.56
CA PHE A 114 -10.23 -8.59 1.79
C PHE A 114 -10.92 -7.87 2.96
N GLN A 115 -11.51 -6.70 2.74
CA GLN A 115 -12.28 -5.99 3.78
C GLN A 115 -13.37 -6.89 4.39
N LYS A 116 -14.09 -7.66 3.56
CA LYS A 116 -15.18 -8.53 4.00
C LYS A 116 -14.69 -9.80 4.66
N SER A 117 -13.60 -10.37 4.17
CA SER A 117 -13.12 -11.68 4.60
C SER A 117 -12.12 -11.62 5.76
N LYS A 118 -11.31 -10.55 5.83
CA LYS A 118 -10.20 -10.32 6.78
C LYS A 118 -9.27 -11.51 6.94
N ASN A 119 -9.10 -12.31 5.88
CA ASN A 119 -8.32 -13.55 5.93
C ASN A 119 -7.01 -13.43 5.13
N LEU A 120 -6.04 -14.26 5.54
CA LEU A 120 -4.69 -14.25 5.00
C LEU A 120 -4.66 -14.49 3.47
N LEU A 121 -5.53 -15.36 2.95
CA LEU A 121 -5.56 -15.66 1.51
C LEU A 121 -5.93 -14.41 0.70
N SER A 122 -7.04 -13.76 1.04
CA SER A 122 -7.47 -12.52 0.36
C SER A 122 -6.49 -11.37 0.54
N TYR A 123 -5.78 -11.32 1.68
CA TYR A 123 -4.70 -10.36 1.90
C TYR A 123 -3.52 -10.60 0.95
N ILE A 124 -3.08 -11.85 0.81
CA ILE A 124 -2.00 -12.23 -0.11
C ILE A 124 -2.41 -11.93 -1.55
N GLU A 125 -3.66 -12.21 -1.94
CA GLU A 125 -4.16 -11.88 -3.28
C GLU A 125 -4.14 -10.38 -3.55
N LEU A 126 -4.62 -9.55 -2.61
CA LEU A 126 -4.54 -8.10 -2.68
C LEU A 126 -3.08 -7.62 -2.83
N PHE A 127 -2.18 -8.09 -1.97
CA PHE A 127 -0.80 -7.64 -1.97
C PHE A 127 -0.08 -8.06 -3.27
N LYS A 128 -0.32 -9.28 -3.76
CA LYS A 128 0.20 -9.72 -5.07
C LYS A 128 -0.30 -8.83 -6.21
N ALA A 129 -1.59 -8.53 -6.24
CA ALA A 129 -2.14 -7.63 -7.27
C ALA A 129 -1.55 -6.22 -7.18
N TYR A 130 -1.26 -5.73 -5.98
CA TYR A 130 -0.61 -4.44 -5.80
C TYR A 130 0.85 -4.45 -6.30
N LEU A 131 1.60 -5.52 -6.02
CA LEU A 131 2.98 -5.67 -6.53
C LEU A 131 3.04 -5.87 -8.05
N GLN A 132 2.05 -6.53 -8.63
CA GLN A 132 1.88 -6.63 -10.09
C GLN A 132 1.71 -5.26 -10.75
N LEU A 133 1.01 -4.32 -10.09
CA LEU A 133 0.92 -2.94 -10.57
C LEU A 133 2.29 -2.26 -10.56
N ALA A 134 3.13 -2.53 -9.55
CA ALA A 134 4.48 -1.99 -9.49
C ALA A 134 5.32 -2.37 -10.72
N GLU A 135 5.21 -3.62 -11.18
CA GLU A 135 5.87 -4.09 -12.40
C GLU A 135 5.36 -3.35 -13.65
N LEU A 136 4.04 -3.18 -13.79
CA LEU A 136 3.44 -2.40 -14.89
C LEU A 136 3.92 -0.95 -14.91
N LEU A 137 4.11 -0.35 -13.72
CA LEU A 137 4.63 1.01 -13.56
C LEU A 137 6.16 1.11 -13.69
N GLY A 138 6.85 -0.01 -13.92
CA GLY A 138 8.29 -0.07 -14.14
C GLY A 138 9.10 0.17 -12.86
N PHE A 139 8.56 -0.20 -11.69
CA PHE A 139 9.28 -0.15 -10.42
C PHE A 139 10.02 -1.46 -10.17
N SER A 140 11.30 -1.35 -9.84
CA SER A 140 12.05 -2.46 -9.27
C SER A 140 11.72 -2.63 -7.80
N GLN A 141 11.87 -3.85 -7.29
CA GLN A 141 11.73 -4.14 -5.87
C GLN A 141 12.64 -3.25 -5.00
N LEU A 142 13.85 -2.94 -5.49
CA LEU A 142 14.80 -2.09 -4.76
C LEU A 142 14.30 -0.63 -4.64
N GLU A 143 13.71 -0.08 -5.72
CA GLU A 143 13.11 1.26 -5.70
C GLU A 143 11.96 1.32 -4.69
N ILE A 144 11.09 0.30 -4.66
CA ILE A 144 9.97 0.23 -3.72
C ILE A 144 10.48 0.17 -2.27
N GLU A 145 11.45 -0.70 -1.97
CA GLU A 145 12.01 -0.83 -0.62
C GLU A 145 12.66 0.48 -0.14
N GLN A 146 13.44 1.13 -1.00
CA GLN A 146 14.11 2.39 -0.65
C GLN A 146 13.12 3.54 -0.45
N ALA A 147 12.14 3.67 -1.34
CA ALA A 147 11.11 4.69 -1.21
C ALA A 147 10.26 4.47 0.05
N TYR A 148 9.92 3.21 0.36
CA TYR A 148 9.20 2.88 1.60
C TYR A 148 10.04 3.25 2.84
N PHE A 149 11.31 2.85 2.90
CA PHE A 149 12.16 3.17 4.07
C PHE A 149 12.27 4.68 4.28
N HIS A 150 12.44 5.44 3.20
CA HIS A 150 12.50 6.90 3.27
C HIS A 150 11.17 7.50 3.74
N LYS A 151 10.04 7.05 3.17
CA LYS A 151 8.70 7.54 3.53
C LYS A 151 8.36 7.21 4.99
N ASN A 152 8.68 5.99 5.45
CA ASN A 152 8.50 5.58 6.84
C ASN A 152 9.27 6.50 7.81
N GLU A 153 10.55 6.79 7.51
CA GLU A 153 11.36 7.70 8.32
C GLU A 153 10.80 9.12 8.35
N VAL A 154 10.40 9.66 7.19
CA VAL A 154 9.75 10.98 7.10
C VAL A 154 8.44 11.03 7.89
N ASN A 155 7.61 9.99 7.80
CA ASN A 155 6.36 9.91 8.55
C ASN A 155 6.63 9.84 10.07
N TYR A 156 7.64 9.11 10.50
CA TYR A 156 8.05 9.10 11.91
C TYR A 156 8.49 10.49 12.39
N GLN A 157 9.27 11.22 11.59
CA GLN A 157 9.67 12.60 11.89
C GLN A 157 8.49 13.59 11.90
N ARG A 158 7.50 13.42 11.01
CA ARG A 158 6.26 14.23 11.00
C ARG A 158 5.49 14.03 12.30
N GLN A 159 5.42 12.80 12.80
CA GLN A 159 4.75 12.50 14.06
C GLN A 159 5.44 13.13 15.27
N GLN A 160 6.78 13.23 15.29
CA GLN A 160 7.51 13.95 16.34
C GLN A 160 7.23 15.47 16.39
N ASN A 161 6.79 16.06 15.28
CA ASN A 161 6.55 17.50 15.15
C ASN A 161 5.07 17.89 15.30
N ASN A 162 4.23 17.05 15.91
CA ASN A 162 2.79 17.28 16.13
C ASN A 162 1.96 17.52 14.85
N TYR A 163 2.34 16.88 13.73
CA TYR A 163 1.38 16.65 12.66
C TYR A 163 0.29 15.66 13.11
#